data_AF-A0A1I8GTQ1-F1
#
_entry.id   AF-A0A1I8GTQ1-F1
#
_cell.length_a   1.000
_cell.length_b   1.000
_cell.length_c   1.000
_cell.angle_alpha   90.00
_cell.angle_beta   90.00
_cell.angle_gamma   90.00
#
_symmetry.space_group_name_H-M   'P 1'
#
loop_
_entity.id
_entity.type
_entity.pdbx_description
1 polymer ?
#
loop_
_entity_poly.entity_id
_entity_poly.type
_entity_poly.pdbx_seq_one_letter_code
_entity_poly.pdbx_strand_id
1 'polypeptide(L)'
;CLKKALDLIVEIRELKESLSKYSAPTVVRRGVLMSLLQEAARTLPLWVGEPGHEAPPLCGSRAPDPSYICQPRDKIAALVREDGEDNWILAEVIKYQWTNGRYHVADVDAEEGKERHSLPKTSVIPLPLWKANPETNPEAIFKKGEMVLALYPQTTCFYRALVDEPPTSVHEDYQLFFEDPSYPEGIAPSLAVPQRYVIPLRDEQNA
;
A
#
# COMPACT_ATOMS: atom_id res chain seq x y z
N CYS A 1 20.07 -14.65 -19.02
CA CYS A 1 20.12 -14.82 -17.56
C CYS A 1 18.79 -14.35 -16.98
N LEU A 2 18.32 -14.94 -15.87
CA LEU A 2 17.02 -14.62 -15.25
C LEU A 2 16.81 -13.12 -15.00
N LYS A 3 17.89 -12.41 -14.64
CA LYS A 3 17.91 -10.96 -14.37
C LYS A 3 17.46 -10.13 -15.59
N LYS A 4 17.96 -10.43 -16.79
CA LYS A 4 17.52 -9.77 -18.03
C LYS A 4 16.03 -9.99 -18.33
N ALA A 5 15.48 -11.16 -17.95
CA ALA A 5 14.05 -11.43 -18.13
C ALA A 5 13.19 -10.65 -17.12
N LEU A 6 13.67 -10.50 -15.88
CA LEU A 6 13.05 -9.63 -14.86
C LEU A 6 13.06 -8.18 -15.30
N ASP A 7 14.18 -7.67 -15.81
CA ASP A 7 14.30 -6.29 -16.30
C ASP A 7 13.30 -6.01 -17.44
N LEU A 8 13.17 -6.94 -18.40
CA LEU A 8 12.18 -6.83 -19.48
C LEU A 8 10.74 -6.85 -18.96
N ILE A 9 10.45 -7.61 -17.90
CA ILE A 9 9.11 -7.63 -17.28
C ILE A 9 8.81 -6.27 -16.64
N VAL A 10 9.79 -5.63 -16.00
CA VAL A 10 9.65 -4.27 -15.45
C VAL A 10 9.36 -3.27 -16.58
N GLU A 11 10.13 -3.31 -17.66
CA GLU A 11 9.95 -2.42 -18.83
C GLU A 11 8.56 -2.59 -19.47
N ILE A 12 8.09 -3.83 -19.63
CA ILE A 12 6.73 -4.11 -20.14
C ILE A 12 5.65 -3.54 -19.21
N ARG A 13 5.85 -3.57 -17.89
CA ARG A 13 4.91 -3.00 -16.91
C ARG A 13 4.84 -1.48 -17.04
N GLU A 14 5.99 -0.81 -17.13
CA GLU A 14 6.07 0.64 -17.32
C GLU A 14 5.40 1.09 -18.63
N LEU A 15 5.58 0.30 -19.71
CA LEU A 15 4.93 0.54 -20.99
C LEU A 15 3.42 0.36 -20.91
N LYS A 16 2.93 -0.72 -20.27
CA LYS A 16 1.48 -0.96 -20.08
C LYS A 16 0.84 0.15 -19.26
N GLU A 17 1.50 0.56 -18.18
CA GLU A 17 1.07 1.70 -17.38
C GLU A 17 1.07 3.01 -18.15
N SER A 18 2.00 3.19 -19.07
CA SER A 18 2.03 4.37 -19.93
C SER A 18 0.93 4.33 -20.98
N LEU A 19 0.59 3.14 -21.50
CA LEU A 19 -0.50 2.96 -22.45
C LEU A 19 -1.87 3.20 -21.79
N SER A 20 -2.05 2.75 -20.55
CA SER A 20 -3.31 2.97 -19.81
C SER A 20 -3.61 4.45 -19.59
N LYS A 21 -2.60 5.33 -19.59
CA LYS A 21 -2.78 6.80 -19.53
C LYS A 21 -3.61 7.35 -20.70
N TYR A 22 -3.59 6.68 -21.85
CA TYR A 22 -4.27 7.13 -23.06
C TYR A 22 -5.67 6.53 -23.22
N SER A 23 -6.03 5.53 -22.41
CA SER A 23 -7.27 4.75 -22.56
C SER A 23 -8.10 4.63 -21.28
N ALA A 24 -7.68 5.26 -20.18
CA ALA A 24 -8.41 5.17 -18.92
C ALA A 24 -9.78 5.89 -19.03
N PRO A 25 -10.89 5.23 -18.69
CA PRO A 25 -12.19 5.88 -18.62
C PRO A 25 -12.19 6.94 -17.49
N THR A 26 -12.81 8.09 -17.76
CA THR A 26 -12.87 9.28 -16.89
C THR A 26 -13.63 9.06 -15.57
N VAL A 27 -14.39 7.97 -15.45
CA VAL A 27 -15.07 7.56 -14.22
C VAL A 27 -14.93 6.05 -14.07
N VAL A 28 -14.20 5.63 -13.04
CA VAL A 28 -14.07 4.21 -12.69
C VAL A 28 -15.21 3.85 -11.77
N ARG A 29 -16.10 2.95 -12.20
CA ARG A 29 -17.15 2.41 -11.31
C ARG A 29 -16.50 1.65 -10.15
N ARG A 30 -17.06 1.74 -8.94
CA ARG A 30 -16.55 1.07 -7.73
C ARG A 30 -16.17 -0.41 -7.94
N GLY A 31 -17.00 -1.18 -8.63
CA GLY A 31 -16.70 -2.59 -8.93
C GLY A 31 -15.44 -2.78 -9.79
N VAL A 32 -15.20 -1.89 -10.75
CA VAL A 32 -13.98 -1.89 -11.57
C VAL A 32 -12.77 -1.47 -10.73
N LEU A 33 -12.92 -0.46 -9.87
CA LEU A 33 -11.85 -0.04 -8.95
C LEU A 33 -11.42 -1.19 -8.06
N MET A 34 -12.35 -1.92 -7.44
CA MET A 34 -12.04 -3.07 -6.61
C MET A 34 -11.27 -4.15 -7.39
N SER A 35 -11.67 -4.45 -8.63
CA SER A 35 -10.92 -5.38 -9.48
C SER A 35 -9.49 -4.88 -9.80
N LEU A 36 -9.31 -3.58 -10.02
CA LEU A 36 -7.98 -2.99 -10.23
C LEU A 36 -7.10 -3.09 -8.98
N LEU A 37 -7.67 -2.87 -7.79
CA LEU A 37 -6.93 -2.99 -6.52
C LEU A 37 -6.50 -4.44 -6.26
N GLN A 38 -7.39 -5.41 -6.51
CA GLN A 38 -7.07 -6.83 -6.41
C GLN A 38 -5.96 -7.23 -7.39
N GLU A 39 -6.05 -6.76 -8.64
CA GLU A 39 -5.03 -7.02 -9.66
C GLU A 39 -3.67 -6.37 -9.30
N ALA A 40 -3.68 -5.15 -8.75
CA ALA A 40 -2.46 -4.47 -8.31
C ALA A 40 -1.78 -5.21 -7.14
N ALA A 41 -2.54 -5.80 -6.22
CA ALA A 41 -2.00 -6.66 -5.18
C ALA A 41 -1.41 -7.95 -5.75
N ARG A 42 -2.14 -8.62 -6.64
CA ARG A 42 -1.72 -9.88 -7.28
C ARG A 42 -0.46 -9.73 -8.12
N THR A 43 -0.28 -8.57 -8.75
CA THR A 43 0.85 -8.29 -9.65
C THR A 43 2.04 -7.60 -8.95
N LEU A 44 1.93 -7.34 -7.64
CA LEU A 44 3.04 -6.84 -6.83
C LEU A 44 4.27 -7.76 -7.02
N PRO A 45 5.42 -7.22 -7.49
CA PRO A 45 6.56 -8.05 -7.80
C PRO A 45 7.12 -8.69 -6.52
N LEU A 46 7.41 -9.99 -6.58
CA LEU A 46 8.13 -10.67 -5.51
C LEU A 46 9.59 -10.18 -5.49
N TRP A 47 10.09 -9.79 -4.32
CA TRP A 47 11.52 -9.53 -4.16
C TRP A 47 12.30 -10.85 -4.22
N VAL A 48 13.33 -10.89 -5.07
CA VAL A 48 14.25 -12.03 -5.18
C VAL A 48 15.67 -11.49 -5.04
N GLY A 49 16.17 -11.53 -3.79
CA GLY A 49 17.51 -11.09 -3.45
C GLY A 49 18.60 -12.12 -3.75
N GLU A 50 19.85 -11.67 -3.77
CA GLU A 50 21.02 -12.55 -3.79
C GLU A 50 21.29 -13.10 -2.37
N PRO A 51 21.88 -14.30 -2.21
CA PRO A 51 22.22 -14.84 -0.90
C PRO A 51 23.02 -13.84 -0.06
N GLY A 52 22.60 -13.63 1.19
CA GLY A 52 23.25 -12.70 2.13
C GLY A 52 22.83 -11.24 2.00
N HIS A 53 21.91 -10.88 1.10
CA HIS A 53 21.32 -9.56 1.04
C HIS A 53 19.95 -9.51 1.74
N GLU A 54 19.75 -8.54 2.60
CA GLU A 54 18.45 -8.27 3.22
C GLU A 54 17.45 -7.72 2.20
N ALA A 55 16.16 -7.90 2.49
CA ALA A 55 15.11 -7.23 1.77
C ALA A 55 15.29 -5.68 1.78
N PRO A 56 15.14 -5.01 0.63
CA PRO A 56 15.32 -3.57 0.54
C PRO A 56 14.17 -2.82 1.25
N PRO A 57 14.31 -1.50 1.49
CA PRO A 57 13.20 -0.65 1.88
C PRO A 57 11.99 -0.83 0.96
N LEU A 58 10.77 -0.77 1.50
CA LEU A 58 9.51 -0.99 0.77
C LEU A 58 9.32 -2.41 0.22
N CYS A 59 10.10 -3.39 0.68
CA CYS A 59 9.79 -4.81 0.50
C CYS A 59 9.02 -5.33 1.72
N GLY A 60 7.78 -5.79 1.54
CA GLY A 60 6.93 -6.27 2.62
C GLY A 60 6.82 -5.24 3.75
N SER A 61 7.17 -5.64 4.99
CA SER A 61 7.14 -4.78 6.18
C SER A 61 8.31 -3.80 6.31
N ARG A 62 9.28 -3.81 5.40
CA ARG A 62 10.47 -2.93 5.48
C ARG A 62 10.09 -1.47 5.28
N ALA A 63 10.33 -0.65 6.30
CA ALA A 63 10.08 0.79 6.25
C ALA A 63 10.85 1.47 5.11
N PRO A 64 10.31 2.57 4.53
CA PRO A 64 11.06 3.41 3.59
C PRO A 64 12.24 4.09 4.27
N ASP A 65 13.23 4.47 3.46
CA ASP A 65 14.27 5.39 3.92
C ASP A 65 13.64 6.74 4.34
N PRO A 66 14.08 7.40 5.42
CA PRO A 66 13.54 8.69 5.85
C PRO A 66 13.62 9.79 4.79
N SER A 67 14.59 9.71 3.87
CA SER A 67 14.75 10.61 2.74
C SER A 67 13.91 10.24 1.52
N TYR A 68 13.29 9.04 1.51
CA TYR A 68 12.47 8.55 0.39
C TYR A 68 11.37 9.55 0.04
N ILE A 69 11.22 9.82 -1.26
CA ILE A 69 10.16 10.63 -1.82
C ILE A 69 9.40 9.78 -2.83
N CYS A 70 8.09 9.63 -2.62
CA CYS A 70 7.23 8.88 -3.52
C CYS A 70 7.20 9.58 -4.89
N GLN A 71 7.26 8.76 -5.93
CA GLN A 71 7.18 9.23 -7.31
C GLN A 71 5.72 9.49 -7.70
N PRO A 72 5.48 10.34 -8.71
CA PRO A 72 4.16 10.43 -9.32
C PRO A 72 3.64 9.03 -9.69
N ARG A 73 2.38 8.78 -9.37
CA ARG A 73 1.61 7.53 -9.55
C ARG A 73 1.84 6.44 -8.52
N ASP A 74 2.79 6.62 -7.61
CA ASP A 74 2.93 5.74 -6.45
C ASP A 74 1.62 5.73 -5.65
N LYS A 75 1.21 4.52 -5.24
CA LYS A 75 0.09 4.35 -4.32
C LYS A 75 0.59 4.50 -2.88
N ILE A 76 -0.13 5.28 -2.11
CA ILE A 76 0.23 5.65 -0.73
C ILE A 76 -0.99 5.55 0.17
N ALA A 77 -0.78 5.37 1.47
CA ALA A 77 -1.79 5.70 2.47
C ALA A 77 -1.62 7.18 2.84
N ALA A 78 -2.70 7.95 2.72
CA ALA A 78 -2.77 9.37 3.04
C ALA A 78 -3.65 9.60 4.26
N LEU A 79 -3.13 10.31 5.26
CA LEU A 79 -3.93 10.81 6.37
C LEU A 79 -4.61 12.10 5.93
N VAL A 80 -5.91 12.02 5.69
CA VAL A 80 -6.77 13.15 5.37
C VAL A 80 -7.67 13.47 6.56
N ARG A 81 -8.11 14.71 6.65
CA ARG A 81 -9.04 15.15 7.69
C ARG A 81 -10.37 15.49 7.06
N GLU A 82 -11.39 14.72 7.40
CA GLU A 82 -12.76 14.87 6.89
C GLU A 82 -13.72 14.97 8.08
N ASP A 83 -14.59 15.97 8.07
CA ASP A 83 -15.57 16.23 9.13
C ASP A 83 -14.99 16.28 10.57
N GLY A 84 -13.70 16.61 10.69
CA GLY A 84 -12.99 16.74 11.96
C GLY A 84 -12.27 15.47 12.41
N GLU A 85 -12.49 14.35 11.73
CA GLU A 85 -11.88 13.04 11.97
C GLU A 85 -10.72 12.78 11.01
N ASP A 86 -9.69 12.10 11.51
CA ASP A 86 -8.51 11.76 10.74
C ASP A 86 -8.69 10.35 10.13
N ASN A 87 -8.71 10.28 8.80
CA ASN A 87 -8.95 9.05 8.04
C ASN A 87 -7.74 8.72 7.18
N TRP A 88 -7.30 7.46 7.20
CA TRP A 88 -6.28 6.97 6.28
C TRP A 88 -6.94 6.43 5.02
N ILE A 89 -6.68 7.06 3.87
CA ILE A 89 -7.22 6.66 2.58
C ILE A 89 -6.13 6.15 1.64
N LEU A 90 -6.51 5.31 0.69
CA LEU A 90 -5.66 4.94 -0.44
C LEU A 90 -5.66 6.09 -1.45
N ALA A 91 -4.48 6.63 -1.72
CA ALA A 91 -4.33 7.72 -2.65
C ALA A 91 -3.19 7.47 -3.64
N GLU A 92 -3.23 8.20 -4.74
CA GLU A 92 -2.18 8.24 -5.75
C GLU A 92 -1.40 9.56 -5.66
N VAL A 93 -0.08 9.48 -5.70
CA VAL A 93 0.78 10.66 -5.73
C VAL A 93 0.67 11.36 -7.09
N ILE A 94 0.29 12.63 -7.10
CA ILE A 94 0.36 13.47 -8.30
C ILE A 94 1.78 14.03 -8.44
N LYS A 95 2.30 14.63 -7.37
CA LYS A 95 3.66 15.19 -7.32
C LYS A 95 4.10 15.48 -5.89
N TYR A 96 5.41 15.55 -5.68
CA TYR A 96 6.00 16.17 -4.50
C TYR A 96 6.46 17.59 -4.81
N GLN A 97 6.05 18.56 -4.00
CA GLN A 97 6.42 19.95 -4.15
C GLN A 97 7.55 20.32 -3.17
N TRP A 98 8.78 20.39 -3.70
CA TRP A 98 9.98 20.68 -2.92
C TRP A 98 9.97 22.03 -2.22
N THR A 99 9.29 23.04 -2.77
CA THR A 99 9.28 24.41 -2.23
C THR A 99 8.62 24.50 -0.85
N ASN A 100 7.66 23.63 -0.55
CA ASN A 100 6.94 23.61 0.72
C ASN A 100 6.96 22.23 1.40
N GLY A 101 7.66 21.25 0.81
CA GLY A 101 7.79 19.91 1.34
C GLY A 101 6.49 19.10 1.37
N ARG A 102 5.52 19.40 0.49
CA ARG A 102 4.18 18.79 0.50
C ARG A 102 3.96 17.85 -0.68
N TYR A 103 3.23 16.77 -0.45
CA TYR A 103 2.66 15.95 -1.51
C TYR A 103 1.35 16.55 -2.00
N HIS A 104 1.11 16.43 -3.30
CA HIS A 104 -0.22 16.53 -3.89
C HIS A 104 -0.64 15.11 -4.25
N VAL A 105 -1.78 14.67 -3.73
CA VAL A 105 -2.30 13.32 -3.91
C VAL A 105 -3.76 13.38 -4.36
N ALA A 106 -4.22 12.34 -5.05
CA ALA A 106 -5.62 12.14 -5.42
C ALA A 106 -6.16 10.90 -4.71
N ASP A 107 -7.34 11.00 -4.11
CA ASP A 107 -8.07 9.80 -3.65
C ASP A 107 -8.37 8.89 -4.86
N VAL A 108 -8.24 7.57 -4.67
CA VAL A 108 -8.52 6.57 -5.70
C VAL A 108 -10.01 6.25 -5.88
N ASP A 109 -10.89 6.53 -4.89
CA ASP A 109 -12.36 6.37 -5.01
C ASP A 109 -13.04 7.67 -5.49
N ALA A 110 -12.32 8.79 -5.51
CA ALA A 110 -12.86 10.06 -5.97
C ALA A 110 -12.96 10.15 -7.49
N GLU A 111 -13.92 10.91 -7.98
CA GLU A 111 -14.01 11.26 -9.39
C GLU A 111 -12.78 12.08 -9.84
N GLU A 112 -12.32 11.81 -11.06
CA GLU A 112 -11.08 12.39 -11.58
C GLU A 112 -11.10 13.93 -11.52
N GLY A 113 -10.20 14.49 -10.70
CA GLY A 113 -10.04 15.93 -10.52
C GLY A 113 -10.87 16.57 -9.41
N LYS A 114 -11.70 15.82 -8.68
CA LYS A 114 -12.54 16.38 -7.60
C LYS A 114 -11.91 16.34 -6.21
N GLU A 115 -11.12 15.32 -5.89
CA GLU A 115 -10.58 15.15 -4.53
C GLU A 115 -9.05 15.09 -4.56
N ARG A 116 -8.43 16.26 -4.44
CA ARG A 116 -6.97 16.43 -4.41
C ARG A 116 -6.57 17.03 -3.09
N HIS A 117 -5.68 16.36 -2.36
CA HIS A 117 -5.18 16.84 -1.08
C HIS A 117 -3.74 17.31 -1.25
N SER A 118 -3.42 18.43 -0.59
CA SER A 118 -2.03 18.80 -0.34
C SER A 118 -1.69 18.41 1.10
N LEU A 119 -0.76 17.48 1.28
CA LEU A 119 -0.45 16.87 2.58
C LEU A 119 1.04 17.00 2.90
N PRO A 120 1.44 17.16 4.18
CA PRO A 120 2.84 17.09 4.56
C PRO A 120 3.37 15.66 4.38
N LYS A 121 4.69 15.50 4.30
CA LYS A 121 5.34 14.17 4.26
C LYS A 121 4.94 13.29 5.45
N THR A 122 4.73 13.90 6.62
CA THR A 122 4.25 13.27 7.84
C THR A 122 2.78 12.84 7.79
N SER A 123 2.07 12.97 6.67
CA SER A 123 0.70 12.43 6.47
C SER A 123 0.66 11.40 5.33
N VAL A 124 1.81 10.97 4.82
CA VAL A 124 1.91 10.03 3.69
C VAL A 124 2.77 8.84 4.09
N ILE A 125 2.26 7.62 3.93
CA ILE A 125 3.00 6.37 4.09
C ILE A 125 3.03 5.65 2.72
N PRO A 126 4.21 5.37 2.15
CA PRO A 126 4.29 4.62 0.90
C PRO A 126 3.83 3.17 1.07
N LEU A 127 3.12 2.63 0.08
CA LEU A 127 2.84 1.19 0.05
C LEU A 127 4.10 0.41 -0.37
N PRO A 128 4.18 -0.90 -0.04
CA PRO A 128 5.28 -1.74 -0.49
C PRO A 128 5.37 -1.78 -2.01
N LEU A 129 6.60 -1.69 -2.51
CA LEU A 129 6.94 -1.85 -3.92
C LEU A 129 7.18 -3.31 -4.27
N TRP A 130 7.56 -4.14 -3.29
CA TRP A 130 7.78 -5.57 -3.47
C TRP A 130 7.04 -6.41 -2.43
N LYS A 131 6.55 -7.58 -2.85
CA LYS A 131 6.10 -8.65 -1.97
C LYS A 131 7.34 -9.31 -1.36
N ALA A 132 7.37 -9.50 -0.05
CA ALA A 132 8.39 -10.30 0.61
C ALA A 132 8.02 -11.78 0.52
N ASN A 133 9.01 -12.64 0.26
CA ASN A 133 8.82 -14.08 0.32
C ASN A 133 8.98 -14.54 1.78
N PRO A 134 7.96 -15.12 2.44
CA PRO A 134 8.07 -15.57 3.82
C PRO A 134 9.18 -16.61 4.06
N GLU A 135 9.51 -17.41 3.05
CA GLU A 135 10.52 -18.48 3.16
C GLU A 135 11.96 -17.92 3.11
N THR A 136 12.21 -16.89 2.30
CA THR A 136 13.56 -16.34 2.08
C THR A 136 13.80 -15.01 2.78
N ASN A 137 12.74 -14.28 3.09
CA ASN A 137 12.78 -12.94 3.69
C ASN A 137 11.78 -12.80 4.85
N PRO A 138 11.82 -13.69 5.88
CA PRO A 138 10.92 -13.61 7.02
C PRO A 138 11.10 -12.32 7.85
N GLU A 139 12.25 -11.65 7.75
CA GLU A 139 12.53 -10.36 8.39
C GLU A 139 11.69 -9.20 7.81
N ALA A 140 11.14 -9.39 6.60
CA ALA A 140 10.33 -8.41 5.89
C ALA A 140 8.83 -8.77 5.91
N ILE A 141 8.40 -9.56 6.90
CA ILE A 141 7.01 -9.94 7.14
C ILE A 141 6.60 -9.46 8.53
N PHE A 142 5.49 -8.72 8.64
CA PHE A 142 4.88 -8.40 9.94
C PHE A 142 4.55 -9.68 10.73
N LYS A 143 4.79 -9.70 12.03
CA LYS A 143 4.66 -10.91 12.86
C LYS A 143 3.28 -11.01 13.49
N LYS A 144 2.85 -12.22 13.85
CA LYS A 144 1.63 -12.43 14.66
C LYS A 144 1.68 -11.57 15.92
N GLY A 145 0.59 -10.87 16.20
CA GLY A 145 0.44 -9.94 17.33
C GLY A 145 1.00 -8.54 17.08
N GLU A 146 1.53 -8.25 15.90
CA GLU A 146 1.99 -6.90 15.54
C GLU A 146 0.81 -6.02 15.13
N MET A 147 0.83 -4.75 15.54
CA MET A 147 -0.15 -3.75 15.13
C MET A 147 0.28 -3.12 13.80
N VAL A 148 -0.65 -3.10 12.85
CA VAL A 148 -0.44 -2.59 11.49
C VAL A 148 -1.57 -1.64 11.10
N LEU A 149 -1.33 -0.89 10.03
CA LEU A 149 -2.36 -0.16 9.33
C LEU A 149 -2.65 -0.91 8.02
N ALA A 150 -3.90 -1.30 7.79
CA ALA A 150 -4.27 -2.18 6.68
C ALA A 150 -5.54 -1.73 5.97
N LEU A 151 -5.61 -1.93 4.65
CA LEU A 151 -6.79 -1.58 3.85
C LEU A 151 -7.94 -2.53 4.21
N TYR A 152 -9.08 -1.99 4.66
CA TYR A 152 -10.24 -2.83 4.99
C TYR A 152 -10.84 -3.42 3.70
N PRO A 153 -11.18 -4.72 3.67
CA PRO A 153 -11.67 -5.35 2.46
C PRO A 153 -12.86 -4.62 1.82
N GLN A 154 -12.83 -4.49 0.48
CA GLN A 154 -13.88 -3.81 -0.32
C GLN A 154 -14.03 -2.30 -0.04
N THR A 155 -13.01 -1.67 0.52
CA THR A 155 -12.92 -0.23 0.75
C THR A 155 -11.63 0.35 0.17
N THR A 156 -11.51 1.67 0.26
CA THR A 156 -10.30 2.44 -0.05
C THR A 156 -9.71 3.09 1.19
N CYS A 157 -10.06 2.60 2.39
CA CYS A 157 -9.62 3.17 3.67
C CYS A 157 -8.77 2.16 4.45
N PHE A 158 -7.77 2.68 5.16
CA PHE A 158 -6.92 1.90 6.04
C PHE A 158 -7.33 2.08 7.50
N TYR A 159 -7.28 0.98 8.25
CA TYR A 159 -7.62 0.95 9.66
C TYR A 159 -6.59 0.16 10.45
N ARG A 160 -6.56 0.44 11.75
CA ARG A 160 -5.73 -0.32 12.69
C ARG A 160 -6.18 -1.77 12.73
N ALA A 161 -5.21 -2.66 12.64
CA ALA A 161 -5.44 -4.09 12.69
C ALA A 161 -4.31 -4.80 13.43
N LEU A 162 -4.64 -5.92 14.06
CA LEU A 162 -3.70 -6.84 14.68
C LEU A 162 -3.43 -7.99 13.71
N VAL A 163 -2.16 -8.34 13.50
CA VAL A 163 -1.80 -9.50 12.68
C VAL A 163 -2.18 -10.79 13.42
N ASP A 164 -3.15 -11.53 12.89
CA ASP A 164 -3.51 -12.86 13.37
C ASP A 164 -2.57 -13.92 12.81
N GLU A 165 -2.47 -14.00 11.49
CA GLU A 165 -1.59 -14.96 10.81
C GLU A 165 -0.80 -14.26 9.70
N PRO A 166 0.55 -14.25 9.76
CA PRO A 166 1.35 -13.83 8.63
C PRO A 166 1.29 -14.85 7.49
N PRO A 167 1.48 -14.44 6.23
CA PRO A 167 1.55 -15.38 5.12
C PRO A 167 2.73 -16.34 5.33
N THR A 168 2.49 -17.63 5.13
CA THR A 168 3.53 -18.67 5.20
C THR A 168 4.10 -19.02 3.83
N SER A 169 3.39 -18.65 2.76
CA SER A 169 3.83 -18.80 1.38
C SER A 169 3.61 -17.53 0.54
N VAL A 170 4.23 -17.48 -0.64
CA VAL A 170 4.08 -16.33 -1.56
C VAL A 170 2.67 -16.19 -2.16
N HIS A 171 1.80 -17.18 -1.97
CA HIS A 171 0.42 -17.18 -2.49
C HIS A 171 -0.61 -16.80 -1.43
N GLU A 172 -0.18 -16.68 -0.18
CA GLU A 172 -1.03 -16.28 0.94
C GLU A 172 -0.99 -14.77 1.16
N ASP A 173 -2.05 -14.32 1.83
CA ASP A 173 -2.28 -12.98 2.33
C ASP A 173 -2.20 -13.00 3.87
N TYR A 174 -2.02 -11.82 4.48
CA TYR A 174 -2.14 -11.70 5.93
C TYR A 174 -3.57 -12.01 6.37
N GLN A 175 -3.74 -12.66 7.52
CA GLN A 175 -5.01 -12.67 8.24
C GLN A 175 -4.94 -11.64 9.37
N LEU A 176 -5.91 -10.73 9.41
CA LEU A 176 -5.89 -9.57 10.31
C LEU A 176 -7.21 -9.44 11.09
N PHE A 177 -7.10 -9.08 12.37
CA PHE A 177 -8.23 -8.62 13.19
C PHE A 177 -8.30 -7.09 13.16
N PHE A 178 -9.40 -6.53 12.65
CA PHE A 178 -9.61 -5.09 12.63
C PHE A 178 -10.31 -4.61 13.90
N GLU A 179 -9.89 -3.46 14.44
CA GLU A 179 -10.66 -2.74 15.46
C GLU A 179 -11.94 -2.21 14.80
N ASP A 180 -13.11 -2.74 15.18
CA ASP A 180 -14.40 -2.44 14.54
C ASP A 180 -15.53 -2.41 15.59
N PRO A 181 -16.05 -1.22 15.96
CA PRO A 181 -17.06 -1.07 17.00
C PRO A 181 -18.43 -1.61 16.61
N SER A 182 -18.65 -1.99 15.33
CA SER A 182 -19.89 -2.63 14.92
C SER A 182 -20.03 -4.07 15.41
N TYR A 183 -18.92 -4.70 15.81
CA TYR A 183 -18.90 -6.05 16.37
C TYR A 183 -19.05 -6.00 17.90
N PRO A 184 -19.73 -6.99 18.53
CA PRO A 184 -19.94 -7.01 19.98
C PRO A 184 -18.65 -6.96 20.82
N GLU A 185 -17.57 -7.55 20.31
CA GLU A 185 -16.26 -7.58 20.96
C GLU A 185 -15.38 -6.37 20.57
N GLY A 186 -15.89 -5.47 19.72
CA GLY A 186 -15.15 -4.34 19.16
C GLY A 186 -14.08 -4.74 18.14
N ILE A 187 -14.07 -5.99 17.69
CA ILE A 187 -13.08 -6.56 16.78
C ILE A 187 -13.81 -7.38 15.70
N ALA A 188 -13.46 -7.14 14.44
CA ALA A 188 -13.96 -7.91 13.29
C ALA A 188 -13.37 -9.34 13.27
N PRO A 189 -14.02 -10.33 12.61
CA PRO A 189 -13.40 -11.63 12.37
C PRO A 189 -12.08 -11.49 11.60
N SER A 190 -11.25 -12.54 11.60
CA SER A 190 -9.99 -12.55 10.86
C SER A 190 -10.24 -12.40 9.36
N LEU A 191 -9.67 -11.35 8.73
CA LEU A 191 -9.86 -11.02 7.32
C LEU A 191 -8.55 -11.09 6.54
N ALA A 192 -8.61 -11.62 5.32
CA ALA A 192 -7.47 -11.72 4.42
C ALA A 192 -7.13 -10.35 3.78
N VAL A 193 -5.87 -9.91 3.92
CA VAL A 193 -5.35 -8.67 3.32
C VAL A 193 -4.00 -8.90 2.64
N PRO A 194 -3.86 -8.60 1.34
CA PRO A 194 -2.59 -8.77 0.63
C PRO A 194 -1.47 -7.90 1.18
N GLN A 195 -0.22 -8.39 1.09
CA GLN A 195 0.96 -7.65 1.56
C GLN A 195 1.04 -6.20 1.04
N ARG A 196 0.58 -5.94 -0.20
CA ARG A 196 0.55 -4.60 -0.80
C ARG A 196 -0.21 -3.57 0.06
N TYR A 197 -1.19 -4.02 0.82
CA TYR A 197 -2.14 -3.18 1.54
C TYR A 197 -2.02 -3.31 3.06
N VAL A 198 -0.90 -3.88 3.54
CA VAL A 198 -0.53 -3.89 4.95
C VAL A 198 0.75 -3.08 5.10
N ILE A 199 0.69 -2.03 5.91
CA ILE A 199 1.79 -1.07 6.10
C ILE A 199 2.07 -0.87 7.59
N PRO A 200 3.28 -0.38 7.96
CA PRO A 200 3.60 -0.12 9.35
C PRO A 200 2.63 0.89 9.95
N LEU A 201 2.12 0.61 11.14
CA LEU A 201 1.43 1.61 11.93
C LEU A 201 2.45 2.68 12.34
N ARG A 202 2.12 3.96 12.16
CA ARG A 202 2.97 5.03 12.70
C ARG A 202 2.86 5.06 14.21
N ASP A 203 4.00 5.09 14.88
CA ASP A 203 4.04 5.35 16.32
C ASP A 203 3.47 6.74 16.60
N GLU A 204 2.42 6.81 17.42
CA GLU A 204 1.79 8.06 17.87
C GLU A 204 2.72 8.95 18.72
N GLN A 205 3.98 8.53 18.97
CA GLN A 205 4.91 9.19 19.89
C GLN A 205 5.83 10.24 19.25
N ASN A 206 5.74 10.54 17.96
CA ASN A 206 6.52 11.62 17.32
C ASN A 206 5.65 12.51 16.41
N ALA A 207 4.54 13.00 16.95
CA ALA A 207 3.79 14.15 16.42
C ALA A 207 4.12 15.42 17.22
#